data_AF-A0A847NA13-F1
#
_entry.id   AF-A0A847NA13-F1
#
_cell.length_a   1.000
_cell.length_b   1.000
_cell.length_c   1.000
_cell.angle_alpha   90.00
_cell.angle_beta   90.00
_cell.angle_gamma   90.00
#
_symmetry.space_group_name_H-M   'P 1'
#
loop_
_entity.id
_entity.type
_entity.pdbx_description
1 polymer ?
#
loop_
_entity_poly.entity_id
_entity_poly.type
_entity_poly.pdbx_seq_one_letter_code
_entity_poly.pdbx_strand_id
1 'polypeptide(L)'
;AFNPEKLKKMKMKFIGQGLVKISMEAYLTNYLNNRLDKTKGSKLYIYAAGGHTKNLLNNIDFFKYNLCGFIDKDISLEGTSLAGKPIYHTDRISELDIDYILISSHSYESEIYRELCKFFDPDRIIRIYNR
;
A
#
# COMPACT_ATOMS: atom_id res chain seq x y z
N ALA A 1 20.29 18.96 -20.53
CA ALA A 1 19.11 18.91 -21.41
C ALA A 1 17.84 18.94 -20.57
N PHE A 2 16.93 19.87 -20.86
CA PHE A 2 15.61 19.96 -20.23
C PHE A 2 14.77 18.74 -20.68
N ASN A 3 14.42 17.84 -19.76
CA ASN A 3 13.60 16.67 -20.06
C ASN A 3 12.18 16.86 -19.48
N PRO A 4 11.19 17.20 -20.32
CA PRO A 4 9.82 17.49 -19.87
C PRO A 4 9.10 16.27 -19.25
N GLU A 5 9.55 15.04 -19.52
CA GLU A 5 8.98 13.83 -18.91
C GLU A 5 9.32 13.70 -17.42
N LYS A 6 10.49 14.18 -16.99
CA LYS A 6 10.88 14.21 -15.57
C LYS A 6 10.01 15.19 -14.77
N LEU A 7 9.56 16.28 -15.39
CA LEU A 7 8.67 17.27 -14.77
C LEU A 7 7.26 16.73 -14.52
N LYS A 8 6.75 15.82 -15.36
CA LYS A 8 5.42 15.18 -15.15
C LYS A 8 5.36 14.30 -13.89
N LYS A 9 6.49 13.77 -13.41
CA LYS A 9 6.57 12.92 -12.21
C LYS A 9 6.82 13.70 -10.92
N MET A 10 6.69 15.02 -10.91
CA MET A 10 6.97 15.83 -9.72
C MET A 10 5.69 16.45 -9.19
N LYS A 11 5.47 16.32 -7.88
CA LYS A 11 4.42 17.05 -7.17
C LYS A 11 5.05 18.19 -6.38
N MET A 12 4.31 19.29 -6.26
CA MET A 12 4.72 20.44 -5.47
C MET A 12 4.17 20.29 -4.05
N LYS A 13 4.98 20.56 -3.03
CA LYS A 13 4.54 20.65 -1.63
C LYS A 13 5.03 21.97 -1.05
N PHE A 14 4.16 22.66 -0.31
CA PHE A 14 4.55 23.82 0.48
C PHE A 14 5.13 23.37 1.82
N ILE A 15 6.33 23.87 2.15
CA ILE A 15 6.96 23.69 3.46
C ILE A 15 7.46 25.07 3.89
N GLY A 16 6.83 25.66 4.91
CA GLY A 16 7.07 27.06 5.30
C GLY A 16 6.57 28.06 4.25
N GLN A 17 7.39 29.07 3.91
CA GLN A 17 7.06 30.12 2.93
C GLN A 17 7.44 29.75 1.47
N GLY A 18 7.80 28.49 1.17
CA GLY A 18 8.32 28.10 -0.15
C GLY A 18 7.67 26.86 -0.77
N LEU A 19 7.57 26.87 -2.10
CA LEU A 19 7.22 25.72 -2.94
C LEU A 19 8.44 24.84 -3.15
N VAL A 20 8.38 23.60 -2.65
CA VAL A 20 9.43 22.60 -2.88
C VAL A 20 8.97 21.60 -3.94
N LYS A 21 9.86 21.36 -4.90
CA LYS A 21 9.73 20.34 -5.93
C LYS A 21 10.15 18.99 -5.36
N ILE A 22 9.20 18.08 -5.19
CA ILE A 22 9.42 16.73 -4.64
C ILE A 22 9.08 15.69 -5.73
N SER A 23 9.87 14.62 -5.83
CA SER A 23 9.54 13.51 -6.73
C SER A 23 8.23 12.85 -6.28
N MET A 24 7.42 12.37 -7.23
CA MET A 24 6.19 11.63 -6.91
C MET A 24 6.47 10.45 -5.99
N GLU A 25 7.61 9.79 -6.16
CA GLU A 25 8.08 8.70 -5.28
C GLU A 25 8.22 9.19 -3.83
N ALA A 26 8.98 10.25 -3.58
CA ALA A 26 9.14 10.79 -2.23
C ALA A 26 7.81 11.34 -1.67
N TYR A 27 6.93 11.87 -2.51
CA TYR A 27 5.59 12.28 -2.07
C TYR A 27 4.77 11.08 -1.60
N LEU A 28 4.75 9.99 -2.38
CA LEU A 28 4.04 8.76 -2.05
C LEU A 28 4.65 8.10 -0.81
N THR A 29 5.98 8.01 -0.72
CA THR A 29 6.67 7.50 0.47
C THR A 29 6.30 8.29 1.72
N ASN A 30 6.33 9.63 1.68
CA ASN A 30 5.92 10.45 2.83
C ASN A 30 4.43 10.29 3.17
N TYR A 31 3.56 10.28 2.16
CA TYR A 31 2.13 10.09 2.35
C TYR A 31 1.82 8.74 3.01
N LEU A 32 2.48 7.67 2.55
CA LEU A 32 2.28 6.33 3.06
C LEU A 32 2.91 6.15 4.44
N ASN A 33 4.11 6.68 4.69
CA ASN A 33 4.70 6.65 6.04
C ASN A 33 3.77 7.30 7.08
N ASN A 34 3.18 8.46 6.77
CA ASN A 34 2.25 9.11 7.71
C ASN A 34 0.98 8.27 7.99
N ARG A 35 0.52 7.47 7.03
CA ARG A 35 -0.64 6.59 7.20
C ARG A 35 -0.28 5.28 7.91
N LEU A 36 0.85 4.70 7.55
CA LEU A 36 1.37 3.45 8.13
C LEU A 36 1.94 3.65 9.53
N ASP A 37 2.37 4.85 9.90
CA ASP A 37 2.82 5.13 11.27
C ASP A 37 1.73 4.84 12.32
N LYS A 38 0.45 4.99 11.94
CA LYS A 38 -0.69 4.64 12.80
C LYS A 38 -0.85 3.13 13.02
N THR A 39 -0.22 2.30 12.18
CA THR A 39 -0.32 0.84 12.25
C THR A 39 0.89 0.21 12.95
N LYS A 40 1.78 1.00 13.56
CA LYS A 40 2.95 0.47 14.27
C LYS A 40 2.52 -0.42 15.42
N GLY A 41 3.05 -1.64 15.46
CA GLY A 41 2.69 -2.67 16.44
C GLY A 41 1.45 -3.49 16.08
N SER A 42 0.63 -3.04 15.12
CA SER A 42 -0.58 -3.74 14.66
C SER A 42 -0.30 -4.68 13.50
N LYS A 43 -1.07 -5.77 13.39
CA LYS A 43 -0.97 -6.76 12.31
C LYS A 43 -1.42 -6.16 10.99
N LEU A 44 -0.45 -5.88 10.12
CA LEU A 44 -0.67 -5.26 8.82
C LEU A 44 -0.63 -6.31 7.72
N TYR A 45 -1.60 -6.26 6.82
CA TYR A 45 -1.63 -7.02 5.58
C TYR A 45 -1.67 -6.08 4.37
N ILE A 46 -1.12 -6.53 3.24
CA ILE A 46 -1.20 -5.80 1.97
C ILE A 46 -2.08 -6.56 0.99
N TYR A 47 -3.12 -5.91 0.48
CA TYR A 47 -3.99 -6.46 -0.55
C TYR A 47 -3.43 -6.16 -1.95
N ALA A 48 -3.43 -7.19 -2.80
CA ALA A 48 -2.71 -7.34 -4.07
C ALA A 48 -1.20 -7.59 -3.88
N ALA A 49 -0.71 -8.70 -4.41
CA ALA A 49 0.67 -9.16 -4.38
C ALA A 49 1.38 -9.05 -5.76
N GLY A 50 0.79 -8.32 -6.71
CA GLY A 50 1.30 -8.16 -8.08
C GLY A 50 2.50 -7.21 -8.24
N GLY A 51 2.84 -6.87 -9.50
CA GLY A 51 4.01 -6.05 -9.83
C GLY A 51 4.06 -4.66 -9.18
N HIS A 52 2.91 -4.01 -8.98
CA HIS A 52 2.84 -2.72 -8.27
C HIS A 52 3.27 -2.85 -6.81
N THR A 53 2.89 -3.95 -6.16
CA THR A 53 3.27 -4.25 -4.78
C THR A 53 4.77 -4.51 -4.65
N LYS A 54 5.38 -5.19 -5.62
CA LYS A 54 6.85 -5.32 -5.67
C LYS A 54 7.55 -3.96 -5.73
N ASN A 55 7.04 -3.03 -6.54
CA ASN A 55 7.56 -1.67 -6.59
C ASN A 55 7.32 -0.92 -5.28
N LEU A 56 6.17 -1.10 -4.63
CA LEU A 56 5.87 -0.50 -3.32
C LEU A 56 6.87 -0.96 -2.24
N LEU A 57 7.17 -2.26 -2.19
CA LEU A 57 8.13 -2.86 -1.26
C LEU A 57 9.55 -2.34 -1.44
N ASN A 58 9.93 -1.92 -2.65
CA ASN A 58 11.24 -1.31 -2.90
C ASN A 58 11.34 0.15 -2.43
N ASN A 59 10.21 0.83 -2.26
CA ASN A 59 10.16 2.26 -1.92
C ASN A 59 9.82 2.54 -0.45
N ILE A 60 9.31 1.53 0.26
CA ILE A 60 8.91 1.64 1.66
C ILE A 60 9.57 0.54 2.46
N ASP A 61 10.20 0.94 3.56
CA ASP A 61 10.78 0.04 4.53
C ASP A 61 9.69 -0.58 5.41
N PHE A 62 9.13 -1.70 4.95
CA PHE A 62 8.08 -2.41 5.68
C PHE A 62 8.61 -3.18 6.90
N PHE A 63 9.92 -3.27 7.12
CA PHE A 63 10.49 -3.90 8.33
C PHE A 63 10.15 -3.12 9.60
N LYS A 64 9.80 -1.85 9.48
CA LYS A 64 9.33 -1.00 10.59
C LYS A 64 7.91 -1.28 11.03
N TYR A 65 7.16 -2.07 10.26
CA TYR A 65 5.78 -2.42 10.55
C TYR A 65 5.65 -3.93 10.75
N ASN A 66 4.63 -4.36 11.47
CA ASN A 66 4.34 -5.77 11.63
C ASN A 66 3.57 -6.28 10.39
N LEU A 67 4.26 -6.32 9.24
CA LEU A 67 3.74 -6.89 8.00
C LEU A 67 3.65 -8.41 8.15
N CYS A 68 2.43 -8.92 8.25
CA CYS A 68 2.16 -10.34 8.50
C CYS A 68 2.05 -11.14 7.20
N GLY A 69 1.56 -10.53 6.12
CA GLY A 69 1.37 -11.23 4.86
C GLY A 69 0.75 -10.36 3.76
N PHE A 70 0.48 -11.01 2.64
CA PHE A 70 -0.20 -10.44 1.50
C PHE A 70 -1.51 -11.18 1.25
N ILE A 71 -2.47 -10.50 0.66
CA ILE A 71 -3.75 -11.07 0.25
C ILE A 71 -3.91 -10.83 -1.25
N ASP A 72 -4.20 -11.86 -2.03
CA ASP A 72 -4.45 -11.73 -3.46
C ASP A 72 -5.64 -12.61 -3.89
N LYS A 73 -6.35 -12.19 -4.94
CA LYS A 73 -7.47 -12.94 -5.53
C LYS A 73 -6.98 -14.03 -6.50
N ASP A 74 -5.70 -13.99 -6.88
CA ASP A 74 -5.10 -15.04 -7.69
C ASP A 74 -4.78 -16.25 -6.81
N ILE A 75 -5.64 -17.26 -6.90
CA ILE A 75 -5.48 -18.53 -6.15
C ILE A 75 -4.14 -19.22 -6.43
N SER A 76 -3.52 -18.98 -7.60
CA SER A 76 -2.21 -19.58 -7.91
C SER A 76 -1.07 -19.03 -7.04
N LEU A 77 -1.28 -17.89 -6.38
CA LEU A 77 -0.33 -17.31 -5.44
C LEU A 77 -0.50 -17.83 -4.01
N GLU A 78 -1.60 -18.55 -3.70
CA GLU A 78 -1.81 -19.08 -2.36
C GLU A 78 -0.69 -20.03 -1.95
N GLY A 79 -0.21 -19.88 -0.70
CA GLY A 79 0.88 -20.70 -0.16
C GLY A 79 2.27 -20.31 -0.68
N THR A 80 2.36 -19.40 -1.65
CA THR A 80 3.63 -18.78 -2.04
C THR A 80 4.02 -17.66 -1.07
N SER A 81 5.16 -17.01 -1.32
CA SER A 81 5.62 -15.88 -0.51
C SER A 81 6.13 -14.73 -1.35
N LEU A 82 5.97 -13.52 -0.82
CA LEU A 82 6.54 -12.29 -1.35
C LEU A 82 7.34 -11.61 -0.24
N ALA A 83 8.58 -11.21 -0.52
CA ALA A 83 9.48 -10.62 0.48
C ALA A 83 9.58 -11.44 1.79
N GLY A 84 9.54 -12.78 1.69
CA GLY A 84 9.59 -13.69 2.83
C GLY A 84 8.31 -13.75 3.68
N LYS A 85 7.20 -13.15 3.23
CA LYS A 85 5.90 -13.22 3.89
C LYS A 85 4.90 -14.02 3.05
N PRO A 86 4.00 -14.78 3.69
CA PRO A 86 3.03 -15.61 2.97
C PRO A 86 2.03 -14.77 2.18
N ILE A 87 1.56 -15.34 1.06
CA ILE A 87 0.42 -14.83 0.30
C ILE A 87 -0.79 -15.74 0.57
N TYR A 88 -1.89 -15.12 0.96
CA TYR A 88 -3.17 -15.77 1.22
C TYR A 88 -4.17 -15.44 0.12
N HIS A 89 -5.03 -16.39 -0.21
CA HIS A 89 -6.18 -16.10 -1.05
C HIS A 89 -7.21 -15.23 -0.30
N THR A 90 -8.00 -14.45 -1.03
CA THR A 90 -9.02 -13.55 -0.45
C THR A 90 -10.06 -14.29 0.39
N ASP A 91 -10.33 -15.56 0.08
CA ASP A 91 -11.32 -16.36 0.81
C ASP A 91 -10.86 -16.66 2.25
N ARG A 92 -9.55 -16.59 2.51
CA ARG A 92 -8.95 -16.86 3.82
C ARG A 92 -8.89 -15.62 4.72
N ILE A 93 -9.32 -14.45 4.22
CA ILE A 93 -9.32 -13.18 4.98
C ILE A 93 -9.99 -13.34 6.36
N SER A 94 -11.05 -14.14 6.43
CA SER A 94 -11.82 -14.32 7.66
C SER A 94 -11.11 -15.10 8.77
N GLU A 95 -10.04 -15.86 8.48
CA GLU A 95 -9.24 -16.52 9.54
C GLU A 95 -7.91 -15.84 9.83
N LEU A 96 -7.63 -14.73 9.16
CA LEU A 96 -6.47 -13.91 9.45
C LEU A 96 -6.81 -12.93 10.58
N ASP A 97 -5.89 -12.81 11.53
CA ASP A 97 -5.97 -11.78 12.56
C ASP A 97 -5.42 -10.46 12.01
N ILE A 98 -6.32 -9.65 11.44
CA ILE A 98 -5.99 -8.44 10.70
C ILE A 98 -6.44 -7.20 11.48
N ASP A 99 -5.48 -6.34 11.83
CA ASP A 99 -5.77 -5.02 12.37
C ASP A 99 -5.93 -3.98 11.25
N TYR A 100 -5.04 -4.03 10.25
CA TYR A 100 -5.02 -3.08 9.12
C TYR A 100 -4.76 -3.77 7.78
N ILE A 101 -5.40 -3.25 6.73
CA ILE A 101 -5.17 -3.67 5.34
C ILE A 101 -4.75 -2.47 4.49
N LEU A 102 -3.61 -2.58 3.81
CA LEU A 102 -3.18 -1.62 2.79
C LEU A 102 -3.55 -2.12 1.39
N ILE A 103 -4.31 -1.35 0.62
CA ILE A 103 -4.65 -1.70 -0.76
C ILE A 103 -3.55 -1.21 -1.71
N SER A 104 -2.81 -2.14 -2.33
CA SER A 104 -1.71 -1.87 -3.26
C SER A 104 -2.09 -2.13 -4.74
N SER A 105 -3.35 -1.89 -5.08
CA SER A 105 -3.86 -2.05 -6.45
C SER A 105 -4.39 -0.73 -6.99
N HIS A 106 -3.67 -0.15 -7.97
CA HIS A 106 -4.08 1.12 -8.57
C HIS A 106 -5.39 1.02 -9.38
N SER A 107 -5.53 -0.04 -10.18
CA SER A 107 -6.66 -0.19 -11.11
C SER A 107 -7.96 -0.65 -10.45
N TYR A 108 -7.87 -1.29 -9.29
CA TYR A 108 -9.01 -1.91 -8.61
C TYR A 108 -9.22 -1.38 -7.18
N GLU A 109 -8.57 -0.27 -6.81
CA GLU A 109 -8.58 0.21 -5.43
C GLU A 109 -10.00 0.42 -4.88
N SER A 110 -10.86 1.09 -5.64
CA SER A 110 -12.22 1.43 -5.20
C SER A 110 -13.10 0.20 -5.07
N GLU A 111 -12.93 -0.78 -5.95
CA GLU A 111 -13.64 -2.06 -5.88
C GLU A 111 -13.21 -2.85 -4.66
N ILE A 112 -11.89 -3.05 -4.49
CA ILE A 112 -11.31 -3.75 -3.34
C ILE A 112 -11.73 -3.06 -2.05
N TYR A 113 -11.69 -1.73 -2.00
CA TYR A 113 -12.10 -0.97 -0.82
C TYR A 113 -13.57 -1.22 -0.46
N ARG A 114 -14.48 -1.20 -1.45
CA ARG A 114 -15.91 -1.50 -1.22
C ARG A 114 -16.11 -2.92 -0.72
N GLU A 115 -15.38 -3.89 -1.26
CA GLU A 115 -15.45 -5.27 -0.80
C GLU A 115 -14.94 -5.41 0.64
N LEU A 116 -13.78 -4.83 0.95
CA LEU A 116 -13.20 -4.87 2.30
C LEU A 116 -14.06 -4.15 3.34
N CYS A 117 -14.73 -3.06 2.99
CA CYS A 117 -15.65 -2.34 3.90
C CYS A 117 -16.85 -3.19 4.36
N LYS A 118 -17.14 -4.32 3.69
CA LYS A 118 -18.17 -5.26 4.15
C LYS A 118 -17.73 -6.06 5.38
N PHE A 119 -16.41 -6.15 5.62
CA PHE A 119 -15.81 -6.99 6.65
C PHE A 119 -15.02 -6.19 7.68
N PHE A 120 -14.49 -5.03 7.31
CA PHE A 120 -13.62 -4.20 8.13
C PHE A 120 -14.16 -2.78 8.29
N ASP A 121 -13.85 -2.18 9.44
CA ASP A 121 -14.04 -0.74 9.64
C ASP A 121 -13.23 0.04 8.58
N PRO A 122 -13.82 1.02 7.87
CA PRO A 122 -13.12 1.89 6.94
C PRO A 122 -11.79 2.47 7.45
N ASP A 123 -11.68 2.79 8.74
CA ASP A 123 -10.46 3.34 9.34
C ASP A 123 -9.31 2.33 9.43
N ARG A 124 -9.61 1.03 9.30
CA ARG A 124 -8.63 -0.06 9.21
C ARG A 124 -8.14 -0.30 7.78
N ILE A 125 -8.73 0.34 6.78
CA ILE A 125 -8.38 0.14 5.38
C ILE A 125 -7.62 1.35 4.85
N ILE A 126 -6.34 1.13 4.51
CA ILE A 126 -5.44 2.15 4.00
C ILE A 126 -5.45 2.12 2.48
N ARG A 127 -5.77 3.27 1.89
CA ARG A 127 -5.80 3.50 0.44
C ARG A 127 -4.63 4.37 0.00
N ILE A 128 -3.98 4.01 -1.10
CA ILE A 128 -2.82 4.71 -1.63
C ILE A 128 -3.25 5.83 -2.60
N TYR A 129 -4.23 5.55 -3.45
CA TYR A 129 -4.57 6.37 -4.61
C TYR A 129 -5.87 7.16 -4.45
N ASN A 130 -6.75 6.78 -3.50
CA ASN A 130 -8.06 7.36 -3.25
C ASN A 130 -8.90 7.54 -4.52
N ARG A 131 -8.93 6.51 -5.38
CA ARG A 131 -9.67 6.56 -6.65
C ARG A 131 -11.17 6.29 -6.54
#